data_AF-A0A357QJH6-F1
#
_entry.id   AF-A0A357QJH6-F1
#
_cell.length_a   1.000
_cell.length_b   1.000
_cell.length_c   1.000
_cell.angle_alpha   90.00
_cell.angle_beta   90.00
_cell.angle_gamma   90.00
#
_symmetry.space_group_name_H-M   'P 1'
#
loop_
_entity.id
_entity.type
_entity.pdbx_description
1 polymer ?
#
loop_
_entity_poly.entity_id
_entity_poly.type
_entity_poly.pdbx_seq_one_letter_code
_entity_poly.pdbx_strand_id
1 'polypeptide(L)'
;MNYPLRVIAKGEKNTSIVKEIQKKLAASGYGPIDIDGVFGPQTTRFVKEFQSQHCDKFRNPLVIDGKIGAFTWACLFGTEVENNSASSKLLKKVLEIAKSQIGVKEDPPGSNRGKKVEEFLGSVSLSGGYPWCAAFVYWCFEKACSELKMTNPLVKTGSCMTHWNKTAGNKILTGDAILNPALIEPGFVFIISLGKGKGHTGIVTSVSDGYINTIEGNTNTGHSAEGVGVFELRRKINSIKKTGFIKYP
;
A
#
# COMPACT_ATOMS: atom_id res chain seq x y z
N MET A 1 -11.52 -12.81 15.82
CA MET A 1 -10.15 -13.40 15.84
C MET A 1 -9.27 -12.49 15.01
N ASN A 2 -8.11 -12.05 15.52
CA ASN A 2 -7.24 -11.15 14.77
C ASN A 2 -6.59 -11.88 13.59
N TYR A 3 -6.48 -11.21 12.44
CA TYR A 3 -5.74 -11.76 11.31
C TYR A 3 -4.28 -11.98 11.72
N PRO A 4 -3.68 -13.16 11.46
CA PRO A 4 -2.29 -13.44 11.83
C PRO A 4 -1.26 -12.67 10.99
N LEU A 5 -1.71 -11.69 10.18
CA LEU A 5 -0.85 -10.88 9.33
C LEU A 5 -0.04 -11.75 8.37
N ARG A 6 -0.66 -12.80 7.82
CA ARG A 6 -0.08 -13.65 6.79
C ARG A 6 -1.14 -14.50 6.12
N VAL A 7 -0.90 -14.90 4.88
CA VAL A 7 -1.77 -15.86 4.18
C VAL A 7 -1.73 -17.22 4.87
N ILE A 8 -2.92 -17.82 5.01
CA ILE A 8 -3.11 -19.19 5.48
C ILE A 8 -3.56 -20.04 4.28
N ALA A 9 -2.91 -21.17 4.06
CA ALA A 9 -3.15 -22.01 2.89
C ALA A 9 -2.82 -23.48 3.19
N LYS A 10 -2.94 -24.33 2.17
CA LYS A 10 -2.54 -25.74 2.26
C LYS A 10 -1.12 -25.90 2.82
N GLY A 11 -0.97 -26.76 3.82
CA GLY A 11 0.30 -26.97 4.53
C GLY A 11 0.53 -26.05 5.74
N GLU A 12 -0.48 -25.27 6.15
CA GLU A 12 -0.46 -24.53 7.40
C GLU A 12 -0.11 -25.42 8.59
N LYS A 13 0.82 -24.96 9.43
CA LYS A 13 1.31 -25.71 10.60
C LYS A 13 0.56 -25.37 11.88
N ASN A 14 -0.04 -24.18 11.96
CA ASN A 14 -0.83 -23.77 13.10
C ASN A 14 -2.19 -24.48 13.08
N THR A 15 -2.29 -25.65 13.72
CA THR A 15 -3.53 -26.43 13.70
C THR A 15 -4.71 -25.69 14.35
N SER A 16 -4.45 -24.88 15.39
CA SER A 16 -5.49 -24.09 16.06
C SER A 16 -6.13 -23.06 15.12
N ILE A 17 -5.35 -22.34 14.31
CA ILE A 17 -5.92 -21.36 13.37
C ILE A 17 -6.76 -22.04 12.29
N VAL A 18 -6.33 -23.22 11.83
CA VAL A 18 -7.06 -23.99 10.83
C VAL A 18 -8.39 -24.49 11.40
N LYS A 19 -8.43 -24.95 12.65
CA LYS A 19 -9.68 -25.34 13.32
C LYS A 19 -10.66 -24.19 13.40
N GLU A 20 -10.20 -22.98 13.74
CA GLU A 20 -11.08 -21.79 13.77
C GLU A 20 -11.62 -21.43 12.39
N ILE A 21 -10.80 -21.54 11.34
CA ILE A 21 -11.25 -21.38 9.95
C ILE A 21 -12.32 -22.43 9.59
N GLN A 22 -12.06 -23.70 9.88
CA GLN A 22 -12.98 -24.81 9.57
C GLN A 22 -14.32 -24.62 10.30
N LYS A 23 -14.29 -24.26 11.60
CA LYS A 23 -15.50 -23.92 12.37
C LYS A 23 -16.27 -22.77 11.73
N LYS A 24 -15.57 -21.72 11.29
CA LYS A 24 -16.22 -20.53 10.71
C LYS A 24 -16.81 -20.81 9.34
N LEU A 25 -16.15 -21.62 8.51
CA LEU A 25 -16.70 -22.12 7.24
C LEU A 25 -17.94 -22.97 7.47
N ALA A 26 -17.89 -23.94 8.41
CA ALA A 26 -19.04 -24.76 8.78
C ALA A 26 -20.23 -23.92 9.25
N ALA A 27 -19.98 -22.96 10.14
CA ALA A 27 -21.01 -22.03 10.63
C ALA A 27 -21.58 -21.11 9.53
N SER A 28 -20.85 -20.92 8.43
CA SER A 28 -21.29 -20.15 7.27
C SER A 28 -21.97 -21.02 6.20
N GLY A 29 -22.23 -22.30 6.49
CA GLY A 29 -22.94 -23.24 5.60
C GLY A 29 -22.04 -24.04 4.66
N TYR A 30 -20.71 -23.93 4.76
CA TYR A 30 -19.79 -24.70 3.93
C TYR A 30 -19.45 -26.03 4.62
N GLY A 31 -20.00 -27.13 4.10
CA GLY A 31 -19.78 -28.46 4.66
C GLY A 31 -20.54 -29.57 3.93
N PRO A 32 -20.44 -30.83 4.40
CA PRO A 32 -19.74 -31.26 5.63
C PRO A 32 -18.22 -31.05 5.53
N ILE A 33 -17.63 -30.44 6.57
CA ILE A 33 -16.19 -30.15 6.69
C ILE A 33 -15.67 -30.70 8.03
N ASP A 34 -14.51 -31.35 8.00
CA ASP A 34 -13.85 -31.87 9.18
C ASP A 34 -13.09 -30.76 9.92
N ILE A 35 -13.24 -30.65 11.24
CA ILE A 35 -12.54 -29.67 12.09
C ILE A 35 -11.29 -30.34 12.68
N ASP A 36 -10.45 -30.88 11.82
CA ASP A 36 -9.24 -31.64 12.16
C ASP A 36 -8.00 -30.76 12.38
N GLY A 37 -8.06 -29.49 11.99
CA GLY A 37 -6.92 -28.57 12.00
C GLY A 37 -5.94 -28.77 10.85
N VAL A 38 -6.32 -29.52 9.81
CA VAL A 38 -5.53 -29.75 8.61
C VAL A 38 -6.08 -28.91 7.46
N PHE A 39 -5.27 -27.99 6.93
CA PHE A 39 -5.64 -27.23 5.76
C PHE A 39 -5.41 -28.10 4.50
N GLY A 40 -6.27 -29.09 4.31
CA GLY A 40 -6.19 -30.08 3.23
C GLY A 40 -7.00 -29.71 1.99
N PRO A 41 -7.18 -30.67 1.06
CA PRO A 41 -8.02 -30.49 -0.13
C PRO A 41 -9.47 -30.10 0.18
N GLN A 42 -10.06 -30.65 1.24
CA GLN A 42 -11.45 -30.33 1.65
C GLN A 42 -11.57 -28.87 2.11
N THR A 43 -10.74 -28.42 3.06
CA THR A 43 -10.67 -27.01 3.47
C THR A 43 -10.39 -26.08 2.28
N THR A 44 -9.47 -26.45 1.40
CA THR A 44 -9.14 -25.67 0.19
C THR A 44 -10.35 -25.51 -0.72
N ARG A 45 -11.13 -26.59 -0.95
CA ARG A 45 -12.35 -26.56 -1.75
C ARG A 45 -13.37 -25.59 -1.16
N PHE A 46 -13.67 -25.70 0.13
CA PHE A 46 -14.66 -24.83 0.78
C PHE A 46 -14.21 -23.37 0.87
N VAL A 47 -12.91 -23.11 1.00
CA VAL A 47 -12.38 -21.74 0.88
C VAL A 47 -12.61 -21.18 -0.52
N LYS A 48 -12.42 -21.98 -1.59
CA LYS A 48 -12.72 -21.53 -2.96
C LYS A 48 -14.22 -21.27 -3.17
N GLU A 49 -15.08 -22.11 -2.60
CA GLU A 49 -16.52 -21.94 -2.67
C GLU A 49 -16.99 -20.69 -1.91
N PHE A 50 -16.42 -20.44 -0.73
CA PHE A 50 -16.61 -19.17 -0.02
C PHE A 50 -16.15 -17.98 -0.89
N GLN A 51 -14.94 -18.05 -1.45
CA GLN A 51 -14.39 -16.98 -2.28
C GLN A 51 -15.25 -16.68 -3.52
N SER A 52 -15.91 -17.68 -4.12
CA SER A 52 -16.75 -17.47 -5.29
C SER A 52 -18.09 -16.79 -4.98
N GLN A 53 -18.52 -16.79 -3.71
CA GLN A 53 -19.81 -16.26 -3.27
C GLN A 53 -19.70 -14.93 -2.51
N HIS A 54 -18.48 -14.51 -2.17
CA HIS A 54 -18.24 -13.33 -1.34
C HIS A 54 -17.42 -12.26 -2.07
N CYS A 55 -17.56 -11.03 -1.60
CA CYS A 55 -16.82 -9.85 -2.08
C CYS A 55 -16.17 -9.13 -0.90
N ASP A 56 -15.14 -8.33 -1.19
CA ASP A 56 -14.60 -7.39 -0.20
C ASP A 56 -15.59 -6.26 0.14
N LYS A 57 -15.24 -5.43 1.12
CA LYS A 57 -16.07 -4.29 1.57
C LYS A 57 -16.41 -3.26 0.48
N PHE A 58 -15.70 -3.27 -0.64
CA PHE A 58 -15.96 -2.42 -1.80
C PHE A 58 -16.63 -3.18 -2.95
N ARG A 59 -17.22 -4.35 -2.66
CA ARG A 59 -17.94 -5.20 -3.60
C ARG A 59 -17.08 -5.73 -4.76
N ASN A 60 -15.77 -5.82 -4.56
CA ASN A 60 -14.92 -6.53 -5.51
C ASN A 60 -14.96 -8.03 -5.21
N PRO A 61 -15.09 -8.91 -6.22
CA PRO A 61 -15.00 -10.34 -6.02
C PRO A 61 -13.67 -10.75 -5.36
N LEU A 62 -13.74 -11.73 -4.46
CA LEU A 62 -12.54 -12.33 -3.90
C LEU A 62 -11.79 -13.14 -4.97
N VAL A 63 -10.47 -13.24 -4.82
CA VAL A 63 -9.66 -14.12 -5.67
C VAL A 63 -9.92 -15.57 -5.25
N ILE A 64 -10.34 -16.41 -6.20
CA ILE A 64 -10.68 -17.82 -5.96
C ILE A 64 -9.43 -18.70 -6.01
N ASP A 65 -8.52 -18.52 -5.06
CA ASP A 65 -7.23 -19.22 -5.02
C ASP A 65 -7.16 -20.33 -3.95
N GLY A 66 -8.18 -20.44 -3.09
CA GLY A 66 -8.20 -21.40 -1.97
C GLY A 66 -7.27 -21.01 -0.83
N LYS A 67 -6.79 -19.76 -0.79
CA LYS A 67 -5.91 -19.22 0.24
C LYS A 67 -6.66 -18.15 1.03
N ILE A 68 -6.43 -18.11 2.34
CA ILE A 68 -7.04 -17.11 3.22
C ILE A 68 -6.05 -15.97 3.42
N GLY A 69 -6.12 -14.98 2.53
CA GLY A 69 -5.48 -13.68 2.68
C GLY A 69 -6.35 -12.69 3.48
N ALA A 70 -5.89 -11.45 3.61
CA ALA A 70 -6.57 -10.42 4.43
C ALA A 70 -8.04 -10.22 4.03
N PHE A 71 -8.36 -10.19 2.73
CA PHE A 71 -9.76 -10.04 2.27
C PHE A 71 -10.64 -11.24 2.62
N THR A 72 -10.17 -12.46 2.35
CA THR A 72 -10.89 -13.68 2.72
C THR A 72 -11.10 -13.75 4.24
N TRP A 73 -10.08 -13.37 5.01
CA TRP A 73 -10.16 -13.34 6.47
C TRP A 73 -11.17 -12.31 6.96
N ALA A 74 -11.14 -11.07 6.45
CA ALA A 74 -12.08 -10.02 6.82
C ALA A 74 -13.53 -10.44 6.54
N CYS A 75 -13.79 -11.08 5.39
CA CYS A 75 -15.12 -11.60 5.06
C CYS A 75 -15.53 -12.74 5.99
N LEU A 76 -14.60 -13.65 6.32
CA LEU A 76 -14.90 -14.83 7.13
C LEU A 76 -15.08 -14.48 8.62
N PHE A 77 -14.30 -13.56 9.16
CA PHE A 77 -14.25 -13.25 10.60
C PHE A 77 -14.82 -11.89 10.99
N GLY A 78 -15.13 -11.01 10.04
CA GLY A 78 -15.61 -9.65 10.30
C GLY A 78 -14.56 -8.73 10.94
N THR A 79 -13.28 -9.09 10.86
CA THR A 79 -12.17 -8.29 11.43
C THR A 79 -11.33 -7.70 10.32
N GLU A 80 -11.36 -6.38 10.21
CA GLU A 80 -10.49 -5.64 9.30
C GLU A 80 -9.08 -5.52 9.87
N VAL A 81 -8.07 -5.57 9.00
CA VAL A 81 -6.69 -5.27 9.38
C VAL A 81 -6.47 -3.79 9.14
N GLU A 82 -6.58 -2.96 10.17
CA GLU A 82 -6.32 -1.53 10.06
C GLU A 82 -4.97 -1.15 10.68
N ASN A 83 -4.13 -0.46 9.90
CA ASN A 83 -2.98 0.26 10.42
C ASN A 83 -3.04 1.73 9.97
N ASN A 84 -3.35 2.60 10.93
CA ASN A 84 -3.58 4.03 10.72
C ASN A 84 -2.53 4.91 11.42
N SER A 85 -1.50 4.31 12.03
CA SER A 85 -0.50 5.06 12.80
C SER A 85 0.92 4.80 12.34
N ALA A 86 1.62 5.88 11.96
CA ALA A 86 3.05 5.84 11.70
C ALA A 86 3.83 5.60 13.00
N SER A 87 4.89 4.77 12.93
CA SER A 87 5.66 4.38 14.11
C SER A 87 6.64 5.46 14.58
N SER A 88 7.21 6.24 13.66
CA SER A 88 8.27 7.22 13.95
C SER A 88 7.79 8.67 13.96
N LYS A 89 8.53 9.54 14.68
CA LYS A 89 8.28 10.99 14.71
C LYS A 89 8.43 11.61 13.31
N LEU A 90 9.41 11.13 12.53
CA LEU A 90 9.63 11.57 11.16
C LEU A 90 8.44 11.23 10.29
N LEU A 91 8.01 9.95 10.27
CA LEU A 91 6.90 9.51 9.44
C LEU A 91 5.59 10.22 9.78
N LYS A 92 5.30 10.45 11.07
CA LYS A 92 4.15 11.26 11.50
C LYS A 92 4.20 12.67 10.92
N LYS A 93 5.37 13.33 10.97
CA LYS A 93 5.54 14.69 10.46
C LYS A 93 5.48 14.76 8.93
N VAL A 94 6.04 13.77 8.24
CA VAL A 94 5.89 13.61 6.79
C VAL A 94 4.43 13.52 6.39
N LEU A 95 3.62 12.74 7.12
CA LEU A 95 2.20 12.62 6.85
C LEU A 95 1.43 13.92 7.09
N GLU A 96 1.75 14.66 8.15
CA GLU A 96 1.19 15.99 8.41
C GLU A 96 1.47 16.94 7.24
N ILE A 97 2.73 17.01 6.81
CA ILE A 97 3.16 17.85 5.69
C ILE A 97 2.48 17.41 4.38
N ALA A 98 2.49 16.13 4.05
CA ALA A 98 1.85 15.63 2.83
C ALA A 98 0.35 15.95 2.80
N LYS A 99 -0.36 15.77 3.93
CA LYS A 99 -1.80 16.10 4.07
C LYS A 99 -2.07 17.58 3.79
N SER A 100 -1.20 18.48 4.27
CA SER A 100 -1.34 19.92 4.02
C SER A 100 -1.22 20.32 2.55
N GLN A 101 -0.68 19.45 1.69
CA GLN A 101 -0.50 19.71 0.26
C GLN A 101 -1.64 19.17 -0.61
N ILE A 102 -2.61 18.44 -0.04
CA ILE A 102 -3.78 17.94 -0.78
C ILE A 102 -4.50 19.13 -1.43
N GLY A 103 -4.80 19.02 -2.73
CA GLY A 103 -5.46 20.06 -3.49
C GLY A 103 -4.53 21.06 -4.18
N VAL A 104 -3.20 20.99 -3.95
CA VAL A 104 -2.22 21.67 -4.82
C VAL A 104 -2.41 21.19 -6.26
N LYS A 105 -2.45 22.13 -7.20
CA LYS A 105 -2.61 21.87 -8.63
C LYS A 105 -1.49 22.48 -9.45
N GLU A 106 -1.30 21.91 -10.63
CA GLU A 106 -0.50 22.52 -11.68
C GLU A 106 -1.15 23.80 -12.21
N ASP A 107 -0.31 24.71 -12.69
CA ASP A 107 -0.72 25.97 -13.31
C ASP A 107 0.19 26.29 -14.52
N PRO A 108 -0.32 26.18 -15.77
CA PRO A 108 -1.66 25.69 -16.13
C PRO A 108 -1.83 24.16 -15.90
N PRO A 109 -3.06 23.63 -15.83
CA PRO A 109 -3.27 22.18 -15.64
C PRO A 109 -2.62 21.32 -16.73
N GLY A 110 -1.91 20.26 -16.33
CA GLY A 110 -1.23 19.32 -17.23
C GLY A 110 0.13 19.83 -17.75
N SER A 111 0.62 20.95 -17.24
CA SER A 111 1.88 21.54 -17.67
C SER A 111 3.10 21.03 -16.92
N ASN A 112 2.92 20.27 -15.83
CA ASN A 112 3.97 19.99 -14.85
C ASN A 112 4.64 21.28 -14.29
N ARG A 113 3.87 22.37 -14.17
CA ARG A 113 4.34 23.66 -13.65
C ARG A 113 3.38 24.23 -12.61
N GLY A 114 3.76 25.35 -12.01
CA GLY A 114 3.00 26.06 -11.00
C GLY A 114 3.87 26.36 -9.79
N LYS A 115 3.56 27.42 -9.05
CA LYS A 115 4.40 27.91 -7.95
C LYS A 115 4.84 26.80 -6.98
N LYS A 116 3.90 25.96 -6.53
CA LYS A 116 4.19 24.83 -5.62
C LYS A 116 4.91 23.67 -6.31
N VAL A 117 4.59 23.40 -7.57
CA VAL A 117 5.25 22.35 -8.35
C VAL A 117 6.73 22.67 -8.55
N GLU A 118 7.06 23.93 -8.82
CA GLU A 118 8.45 24.43 -8.89
C GLU A 118 9.16 24.29 -7.53
N GLU A 119 8.49 24.53 -6.40
CA GLU A 119 9.06 24.27 -5.07
C GLU A 119 9.38 22.78 -4.85
N PHE A 120 8.49 21.88 -5.28
CA PHE A 120 8.72 20.44 -5.19
C PHE A 120 9.88 19.99 -6.07
N LEU A 121 9.91 20.39 -7.34
CA LEU A 121 10.97 20.07 -8.29
C LEU A 121 12.32 20.67 -7.86
N GLY A 122 12.31 21.89 -7.35
CA GLY A 122 13.51 22.57 -6.84
C GLY A 122 14.17 21.82 -5.67
N SER A 123 13.40 21.09 -4.86
CA SER A 123 13.94 20.27 -3.76
C SER A 123 14.90 19.16 -4.24
N VAL A 124 14.74 18.71 -5.49
CA VAL A 124 15.61 17.71 -6.14
C VAL A 124 16.44 18.31 -7.28
N SER A 125 16.60 19.65 -7.28
CA SER A 125 17.38 20.39 -8.28
C SER A 125 16.86 20.28 -9.72
N LEU A 126 15.54 20.15 -9.89
CA LEU A 126 14.86 20.21 -11.18
C LEU A 126 14.07 21.53 -11.31
N SER A 127 13.86 21.96 -12.55
CA SER A 127 12.95 23.06 -12.90
C SER A 127 11.57 22.53 -13.31
N GLY A 128 10.57 23.38 -13.48
CA GLY A 128 9.24 22.99 -13.96
C GLY A 128 9.22 22.37 -15.35
N GLY A 129 8.19 21.56 -15.59
CA GLY A 129 7.98 20.79 -16.82
C GLY A 129 8.31 19.31 -16.69
N TYR A 130 8.95 18.90 -15.58
CA TYR A 130 9.22 17.49 -15.29
C TYR A 130 8.10 16.86 -14.46
N PRO A 131 7.84 15.55 -14.63
CA PRO A 131 7.01 14.80 -13.69
C PRO A 131 7.55 14.94 -12.26
N TRP A 132 6.67 15.22 -11.32
CA TRP A 132 7.04 15.72 -9.98
C TRP A 132 6.58 14.84 -8.82
N CYS A 133 6.09 13.62 -9.08
CA CYS A 133 5.65 12.70 -8.02
C CYS A 133 6.76 12.37 -7.01
N ALA A 134 7.96 11.98 -7.48
CA ALA A 134 9.10 11.68 -6.60
C ALA A 134 9.68 12.94 -5.94
N ALA A 135 9.66 14.08 -6.67
CA ALA A 135 10.08 15.37 -6.12
C ALA A 135 9.17 15.82 -4.97
N PHE A 136 7.86 15.62 -5.08
CA PHE A 136 6.89 15.86 -4.01
C PHE A 136 7.17 14.99 -2.78
N VAL A 137 7.40 13.69 -2.96
CA VAL A 137 7.74 12.80 -1.83
C VAL A 137 9.04 13.25 -1.17
N TYR A 138 10.08 13.55 -1.95
CA TYR A 138 11.35 14.06 -1.41
C TYR A 138 11.16 15.36 -0.64
N TRP A 139 10.39 16.32 -1.19
CA TRP A 139 10.09 17.60 -0.54
C TRP A 139 9.35 17.42 0.79
N CYS A 140 8.41 16.47 0.89
CA CYS A 140 7.70 16.19 2.14
C CYS A 140 8.66 15.71 3.24
N PHE A 141 9.58 14.80 2.90
CA PHE A 141 10.62 14.34 3.82
C PHE A 141 11.61 15.45 4.15
N GLU A 142 12.01 16.27 3.18
CA GLU A 142 12.93 17.38 3.40
C GLU A 142 12.36 18.41 4.38
N LYS A 143 11.09 18.79 4.20
CA LYS A 143 10.40 19.69 5.12
C LYS A 143 10.26 19.08 6.52
N ALA A 144 9.88 17.81 6.61
CA ALA A 144 9.76 17.12 7.90
C ALA A 144 11.10 17.07 8.64
N CYS A 145 12.17 16.68 7.93
CA CYS A 145 13.51 16.61 8.47
C CYS A 145 14.02 18.00 8.89
N SER A 146 13.79 19.04 8.10
CA SER A 146 14.14 20.42 8.45
C SER A 146 13.47 20.87 9.76
N GLU A 147 12.17 20.66 9.91
CA GLU A 147 11.43 21.01 11.13
C GLU A 147 11.86 20.18 12.35
N LEU A 148 12.26 18.93 12.13
CA LEU A 148 12.75 18.01 13.16
C LEU A 148 14.26 18.12 13.43
N LYS A 149 14.99 18.97 12.70
CA LYS A 149 16.46 19.07 12.72
C LYS A 149 17.16 17.73 12.47
N MET A 150 16.65 16.98 11.49
CA MET A 150 17.18 15.70 11.02
C MET A 150 17.73 15.82 9.60
N THR A 151 18.56 14.87 9.20
CA THR A 151 18.95 14.71 7.79
C THR A 151 17.88 13.94 7.03
N ASN A 152 17.54 14.37 5.82
CA ASN A 152 16.60 13.66 4.95
C ASN A 152 17.19 12.31 4.49
N PRO A 153 16.54 11.17 4.80
CA PRO A 153 17.07 9.85 4.46
C PRO A 153 16.80 9.44 3.00
N LEU A 154 16.02 10.22 2.24
CA LEU A 154 15.69 9.88 0.84
C LEU A 154 16.85 10.20 -0.10
N VAL A 155 16.91 9.42 -1.18
CA VAL A 155 17.76 9.76 -2.33
C VAL A 155 17.23 11.04 -2.95
N LYS A 156 18.07 12.07 -3.07
CA LYS A 156 17.72 13.34 -3.74
C LYS A 156 17.58 13.11 -5.24
N THR A 157 16.37 12.83 -5.72
CA THR A 157 16.07 12.55 -7.13
C THR A 157 14.61 12.74 -7.49
N GLY A 158 14.32 13.21 -8.71
CA GLY A 158 12.98 13.20 -9.30
C GLY A 158 12.59 11.86 -9.97
N SER A 159 13.47 10.85 -9.96
CA SER A 159 13.22 9.56 -10.61
C SER A 159 12.79 8.50 -9.59
N CYS A 160 11.58 7.97 -9.74
CA CYS A 160 11.06 6.86 -8.94
C CYS A 160 12.01 5.64 -8.98
N MET A 161 12.56 5.32 -10.15
CA MET A 161 13.43 4.16 -10.29
C MET A 161 14.81 4.39 -9.70
N THR A 162 15.34 5.62 -9.78
CA THR A 162 16.58 5.97 -9.09
C THR A 162 16.40 5.91 -7.58
N HIS A 163 15.27 6.42 -7.07
CA HIS A 163 14.90 6.34 -5.66
C HIS A 163 14.82 4.89 -5.19
N TRP A 164 14.06 4.04 -5.90
CA TRP A 164 13.98 2.61 -5.59
C TRP A 164 15.34 1.92 -5.65
N ASN A 165 16.15 2.15 -6.68
CA ASN A 165 17.40 1.41 -6.86
C ASN A 165 18.48 1.81 -5.86
N LYS A 166 18.54 3.09 -5.46
CA LYS A 166 19.63 3.64 -4.64
C LYS A 166 19.26 3.91 -3.17
N THR A 167 18.01 3.65 -2.77
CA THR A 167 17.60 3.88 -1.38
C THR A 167 18.39 3.02 -0.39
N ALA A 168 18.73 3.62 0.76
CA ALA A 168 19.20 2.92 1.95
C ALA A 168 18.06 2.46 2.88
N GLY A 169 16.81 2.85 2.59
CA GLY A 169 15.63 2.39 3.32
C GLY A 169 15.33 0.91 3.07
N ASN A 170 14.68 0.27 4.03
CA ASN A 170 14.34 -1.15 3.94
C ASN A 170 13.21 -1.35 2.92
N LYS A 171 13.44 -2.23 1.94
CA LYS A 171 12.45 -2.53 0.90
C LYS A 171 11.53 -3.67 1.32
N ILE A 172 10.25 -3.51 1.05
CA ILE A 172 9.23 -4.55 1.20
C ILE A 172 8.64 -4.77 -0.18
N LEU A 173 8.85 -5.96 -0.74
CA LEU A 173 8.36 -6.26 -2.09
C LEU A 173 6.85 -6.42 -2.09
N THR A 174 6.21 -6.07 -3.21
CA THR A 174 4.74 -6.19 -3.33
C THR A 174 4.24 -7.61 -3.08
N GLY A 175 5.00 -8.63 -3.48
CA GLY A 175 4.66 -10.03 -3.19
C GLY A 175 4.52 -10.29 -1.70
N ASP A 176 5.50 -9.84 -0.90
CA ASP A 176 5.50 -9.99 0.55
C ASP A 176 4.37 -9.18 1.19
N ALA A 177 4.16 -7.95 0.72
CA ALA A 177 3.08 -7.09 1.20
C ALA A 177 1.68 -7.62 0.90
N ILE A 178 1.47 -8.32 -0.23
CA ILE A 178 0.20 -9.01 -0.52
C ILE A 178 -0.03 -10.13 0.49
N LEU A 179 1.03 -10.87 0.84
CA LEU A 179 0.94 -11.97 1.78
C LEU A 179 0.75 -11.48 3.21
N ASN A 180 1.37 -10.36 3.58
CA ASN A 180 1.29 -9.73 4.87
C ASN A 180 1.17 -8.19 4.74
N PRO A 181 -0.06 -7.66 4.65
CA PRO A 181 -0.28 -6.22 4.57
C PRO A 181 0.24 -5.42 5.76
N ALA A 182 0.35 -6.03 6.95
CA ALA A 182 0.85 -5.34 8.14
C ALA A 182 2.37 -5.13 8.13
N LEU A 183 3.08 -5.60 7.10
CA LEU A 183 4.43 -5.12 6.83
C LEU A 183 4.45 -3.63 6.47
N ILE A 184 3.33 -3.08 5.98
CA ILE A 184 3.21 -1.67 5.61
C ILE A 184 2.66 -0.88 6.80
N GLU A 185 3.20 0.31 7.02
CA GLU A 185 2.64 1.31 7.94
C GLU A 185 2.52 2.68 7.24
N PRO A 186 1.68 3.57 7.79
CA PRO A 186 1.62 4.96 7.35
C PRO A 186 2.98 5.66 7.39
N GLY A 187 3.25 6.46 6.37
CA GLY A 187 4.52 7.16 6.14
C GLY A 187 5.46 6.42 5.19
N PHE A 188 5.22 5.14 4.90
CA PHE A 188 6.02 4.42 3.91
C PHE A 188 5.85 4.99 2.52
N VAL A 189 6.92 4.93 1.72
CA VAL A 189 6.91 5.36 0.33
C VAL A 189 6.65 4.15 -0.55
N PHE A 190 5.58 4.15 -1.35
CA PHE A 190 5.41 3.13 -2.38
C PHE A 190 6.12 3.57 -3.66
N ILE A 191 6.66 2.61 -4.42
CA ILE A 191 7.17 2.85 -5.78
C ILE A 191 6.45 1.89 -6.71
N ILE A 192 6.05 2.36 -7.88
CA ILE A 192 5.56 1.57 -9.02
C ILE A 192 6.55 1.71 -10.16
N SER A 193 6.95 0.60 -10.78
CA SER A 193 7.67 0.63 -12.06
C SER A 193 6.70 0.46 -13.23
N LEU A 194 6.67 1.46 -14.11
CA LEU A 194 5.89 1.45 -15.35
C LEU A 194 6.69 0.91 -16.55
N GLY A 195 7.97 0.55 -16.34
CA GLY A 195 8.90 0.11 -17.39
C GLY A 195 9.56 1.29 -18.12
N LYS A 196 10.60 0.98 -18.91
CA LYS A 196 11.42 1.98 -19.64
C LYS A 196 11.95 3.12 -18.75
N GLY A 197 12.28 2.81 -17.49
CA GLY A 197 12.75 3.79 -16.51
C GLY A 197 11.67 4.69 -15.90
N LYS A 198 10.41 4.59 -16.35
CA LYS A 198 9.27 5.35 -15.79
C LYS A 198 8.72 4.69 -14.53
N GLY A 199 8.16 5.49 -13.64
CA GLY A 199 7.52 5.02 -12.42
C GLY A 199 6.58 6.05 -11.81
N HIS A 200 5.91 5.64 -10.74
CA HIS A 200 5.06 6.50 -9.93
C HIS A 200 5.26 6.22 -8.44
N THR A 201 4.97 7.20 -7.59
CA THR A 201 5.22 7.10 -6.15
C THR A 201 4.28 7.98 -5.34
N GLY A 202 4.22 7.71 -4.05
CA GLY A 202 3.53 8.51 -3.05
C GLY A 202 3.75 7.94 -1.65
N ILE A 203 3.05 8.52 -0.69
CA ILE A 203 3.18 8.22 0.74
C ILE A 203 1.93 7.49 1.20
N VAL A 204 2.08 6.33 1.84
CA VAL A 204 0.98 5.57 2.44
C VAL A 204 0.43 6.33 3.64
N THR A 205 -0.88 6.56 3.72
CA THR A 205 -1.55 7.23 4.86
C THR A 205 -2.30 6.26 5.78
N SER A 206 -2.77 5.14 5.23
CA SER A 206 -3.33 4.02 6.00
C SER A 206 -3.25 2.72 5.23
N VAL A 207 -3.35 1.61 5.96
CA VAL A 207 -3.46 0.25 5.42
C VAL A 207 -4.74 -0.36 5.97
N SER A 208 -5.55 -0.93 5.08
CA SER A 208 -6.78 -1.60 5.45
C SER A 208 -6.98 -2.84 4.59
N ASP A 209 -6.89 -4.02 5.19
CA ASP A 209 -6.90 -5.31 4.50
C ASP A 209 -5.83 -5.39 3.40
N GLY A 210 -6.21 -5.59 2.14
CA GLY A 210 -5.31 -5.52 0.98
C GLY A 210 -5.30 -4.16 0.27
N TYR A 211 -5.81 -3.11 0.91
CA TYR A 211 -5.82 -1.73 0.42
C TYR A 211 -4.85 -0.84 1.20
N ILE A 212 -4.41 0.21 0.52
CA ILE A 212 -3.72 1.35 1.11
C ILE A 212 -4.45 2.63 0.70
N ASN A 213 -4.52 3.59 1.61
CA ASN A 213 -4.73 4.98 1.23
C ASN A 213 -3.38 5.66 1.08
N THR A 214 -3.29 6.63 0.17
CA THR A 214 -2.03 7.26 -0.24
C THR A 214 -2.24 8.75 -0.51
N ILE A 215 -1.20 9.54 -0.29
CA ILE A 215 -1.10 10.91 -0.82
C ILE A 215 -0.04 10.93 -1.90
N GLU A 216 -0.40 11.46 -3.06
CA GLU A 216 0.37 11.36 -4.29
C GLU A 216 0.40 12.68 -5.02
N GLY A 217 1.59 13.14 -5.40
CA GLY A 217 1.79 14.27 -6.30
C GLY A 217 1.83 13.82 -7.76
N ASN A 218 1.58 14.73 -8.68
CA ASN A 218 1.48 14.45 -10.11
C ASN A 218 0.55 13.26 -10.40
N THR A 219 -0.67 13.32 -9.85
CA THR A 219 -1.71 12.35 -10.20
C THR A 219 -3.07 13.03 -10.39
N ASN A 220 -4.11 12.23 -10.61
CA ASN A 220 -5.50 12.66 -10.68
C ASN A 220 -6.41 11.60 -10.03
N THR A 221 -7.71 11.87 -9.94
CA THR A 221 -8.70 10.95 -9.34
C THR A 221 -8.81 9.59 -10.05
N GLY A 222 -8.28 9.46 -11.27
CA GLY A 222 -8.23 8.21 -12.04
C GLY A 222 -6.92 7.42 -11.91
N HIS A 223 -6.02 7.78 -10.99
CA HIS A 223 -4.70 7.17 -10.81
C HIS A 223 -3.74 7.28 -12.02
N SER A 224 -3.93 8.27 -12.91
CA SER A 224 -3.02 8.50 -14.04
C SER A 224 -1.66 9.05 -13.57
N ALA A 225 -0.61 8.75 -14.35
CA ALA A 225 0.74 9.30 -14.21
C ALA A 225 0.93 10.66 -14.93
N GLU A 226 -0.09 11.11 -15.66
CA GLU A 226 -0.21 12.47 -16.21
C GLU A 226 -1.19 13.23 -15.33
N GLY A 227 -0.76 13.50 -14.10
CA GLY A 227 -1.58 14.12 -13.09
C GLY A 227 -1.65 15.63 -13.20
N VAL A 228 -2.53 16.24 -12.43
CA VAL A 228 -2.71 17.71 -12.39
C VAL A 228 -2.53 18.27 -10.99
N GLY A 229 -2.15 17.46 -10.00
CA GLY A 229 -2.08 17.91 -8.61
C GLY A 229 -1.74 16.83 -7.59
N VAL A 230 -1.92 17.21 -6.32
CA VAL A 230 -1.78 16.34 -5.14
C VAL A 230 -3.15 15.83 -4.70
N PHE A 231 -3.31 14.52 -4.64
CA PHE A 231 -4.57 13.87 -4.29
C PHE A 231 -4.38 12.79 -3.23
N GLU A 232 -5.44 12.58 -2.45
CA GLU A 232 -5.60 11.36 -1.66
C GLU A 232 -6.28 10.29 -2.52
N LEU A 233 -5.67 9.10 -2.57
CA LEU A 233 -6.11 7.99 -3.40
C LEU A 233 -6.17 6.70 -2.58
N ARG A 234 -6.93 5.72 -3.10
CA ARG A 234 -6.98 4.37 -2.54
C ARG A 234 -6.49 3.36 -3.56
N ARG A 235 -5.52 2.53 -3.19
CA ARG A 235 -4.92 1.52 -4.07
C ARG A 235 -5.07 0.13 -3.48
N LYS A 236 -5.23 -0.88 -4.35
CA LYS A 236 -4.94 -2.28 -3.95
C LYS A 236 -3.43 -2.44 -3.82
N ILE A 237 -2.93 -3.15 -2.82
CA ILE A 237 -1.49 -3.44 -2.66
C ILE A 237 -0.92 -4.09 -3.93
N ASN A 238 -1.66 -5.00 -4.57
CA ASN A 238 -1.25 -5.66 -5.81
C ASN A 238 -1.15 -4.73 -7.04
N SER A 239 -1.66 -3.50 -6.95
CA SER A 239 -1.49 -2.48 -7.99
C SER A 239 -0.10 -1.84 -7.96
N ILE A 240 0.67 -2.04 -6.88
CA ILE A 240 2.06 -1.58 -6.75
C ILE A 240 2.98 -2.54 -7.53
N LYS A 241 2.93 -2.48 -8.86
CA LYS A 241 3.54 -3.49 -9.72
C LYS A 241 5.06 -3.34 -9.81
N LYS A 242 5.76 -4.49 -9.92
CA LYS A 242 7.19 -4.64 -10.24
C LYS A 242 8.20 -4.07 -9.21
N THR A 243 7.72 -3.54 -8.09
CA THR A 243 8.55 -2.92 -7.03
C THR A 243 7.93 -3.20 -5.65
N GLY A 244 7.55 -2.19 -4.87
CA GLY A 244 7.02 -2.36 -3.52
C GLY A 244 7.07 -1.07 -2.70
N PHE A 245 7.36 -1.21 -1.41
CA PHE A 245 7.36 -0.15 -0.41
C PHE A 245 8.76 0.06 0.15
N ILE A 246 9.05 1.27 0.61
CA ILE A 246 10.29 1.64 1.27
C ILE A 246 9.95 2.14 2.67
N LYS A 247 10.53 1.48 3.67
CA LYS A 247 10.53 1.89 5.07
C LYS A 247 11.72 2.79 5.34
N TYR A 248 11.43 4.00 5.82
CA TYR A 248 12.41 4.93 6.37
C TYR A 248 12.29 5.00 7.91
N PRO A 249 13.35 5.48 8.61
CA PRO A 249 13.37 5.56 10.08
C PRO A 249 12.26 6.40 10.72
#